data_AF-A0A260SYH4-F1
#
_entry.id   AF-A0A260SYH4-F1
#
_cell.length_a   1.000
_cell.length_b   1.000
_cell.length_c   1.000
_cell.angle_alpha   90.00
_cell.angle_beta   90.00
_cell.angle_gamma   90.00
#
_symmetry.space_group_name_H-M   'P 1'
#
loop_
_entity.id
_entity.type
_entity.pdbx_description
1 polymer ?
#
loop_
_entity_poly.entity_id
_entity_poly.type
_entity_poly.pdbx_seq_one_letter_code
_entity_poly.pdbx_strand_id
1 'polypeptide(L)'
;MTEIQKSRRSRGLKSMSAAVVAGASVVGLVLGTGTASAAVDSTNTVVDANGNVITVSLSDTFINSVSPLDGNPLTREWFANGVAGWTVTGPDADDFEGTVAIGYQVGYPASIGGSITFSYSTPSLSVDVDADGASASIGDIVPQAGFSAEIAPGPGIVDATAASGNIQGTEGDAAGASGTIQIANAHGTATGILGNVRVRPYVSVTSSTGDVAVTYGVPWTFN
;
A
#
# COMPACT_ATOMS: atom_id res chain seq x y z
N MET A 1 67.15 64.45 -47.98
CA MET A 1 67.38 65.29 -46.79
C MET A 1 66.04 65.94 -46.46
N THR A 2 65.11 65.19 -45.86
CA THR A 2 64.82 65.16 -44.41
C THR A 2 64.63 66.54 -43.80
N GLU A 3 63.38 66.87 -43.46
CA GLU A 3 63.05 67.23 -42.08
C GLU A 3 61.57 66.94 -41.76
N ILE A 4 61.36 66.40 -40.58
CA ILE A 4 60.10 66.01 -39.93
C ILE A 4 59.96 66.93 -38.71
N GLN A 5 58.80 67.57 -38.50
CA GLN A 5 58.18 67.86 -37.19
C GLN A 5 56.75 68.42 -37.41
N LYS A 6 55.74 68.31 -36.54
CA LYS A 6 55.27 67.37 -35.52
C LYS A 6 53.86 67.88 -35.10
N SER A 7 52.86 67.00 -35.12
CA SER A 7 51.56 66.97 -34.41
C SER A 7 51.11 68.14 -33.51
N ARG A 8 49.81 68.49 -33.58
CA ARG A 8 48.91 68.62 -32.40
C ARG A 8 47.42 68.30 -32.72
N ARG A 9 46.81 67.54 -31.79
CA ARG A 9 45.46 66.94 -31.74
C ARG A 9 44.31 67.92 -31.49
N SER A 10 43.09 67.55 -31.89
CA SER A 10 41.92 67.42 -30.98
C SER A 10 40.89 66.43 -31.61
N ARG A 11 40.78 65.19 -31.08
CA ARG A 11 39.67 64.64 -30.24
C ARG A 11 38.28 64.94 -30.82
N GLY A 12 37.61 63.98 -31.48
CA GLY A 12 36.72 62.97 -30.86
C GLY A 12 35.27 63.46 -31.05
N LEU A 13 34.22 62.71 -31.38
CA LEU A 13 33.87 61.30 -31.26
C LEU A 13 32.72 61.06 -32.28
N LYS A 14 32.66 59.89 -32.92
CA LYS A 14 31.59 59.50 -33.86
C LYS A 14 30.34 59.01 -33.11
N SER A 15 29.22 59.15 -33.81
CA SER A 15 27.96 58.37 -33.76
C SER A 15 27.10 58.44 -32.50
N MET A 16 25.78 58.61 -32.69
CA MET A 16 24.80 57.56 -32.36
C MET A 16 23.44 57.92 -32.98
N SER A 17 22.97 57.03 -33.87
CA SER A 17 21.58 56.92 -34.30
C SER A 17 20.77 56.27 -33.18
N ALA A 18 19.59 56.81 -32.87
CA ALA A 18 18.63 56.18 -31.97
C ALA A 18 17.36 55.85 -32.77
N ALA A 19 17.23 54.57 -33.14
CA ALA A 19 15.96 53.99 -33.58
C ALA A 19 15.22 53.48 -32.33
N VAL A 20 14.02 54.01 -32.09
CA VAL A 20 13.14 53.57 -31.01
C VAL A 20 12.32 52.38 -31.52
N VAL A 21 12.56 51.19 -30.98
CA VAL A 21 11.70 50.02 -31.15
C VAL A 21 10.78 49.95 -29.94
N ALA A 22 9.48 50.10 -30.17
CA ALA A 22 8.45 49.91 -29.16
C ALA A 22 8.28 48.40 -28.88
N GLY A 23 8.64 47.96 -27.68
CA GLY A 23 8.39 46.60 -27.21
C GLY A 23 6.97 46.47 -26.65
N ALA A 24 6.17 45.57 -27.20
CA ALA A 24 4.92 45.13 -26.60
C ALA A 24 5.24 44.00 -25.59
N SER A 25 5.12 44.29 -24.30
CA SER A 25 5.24 43.29 -23.25
C SER A 25 3.97 42.44 -23.17
N VAL A 26 4.02 41.21 -23.69
CA VAL A 26 3.00 40.19 -23.41
C VAL A 26 3.35 39.59 -22.05
N VAL A 27 2.62 40.00 -21.01
CA VAL A 27 2.65 39.31 -19.70
C VAL A 27 1.79 38.05 -19.86
N GLY A 28 2.45 36.93 -20.18
CA GLY A 28 1.82 35.61 -20.11
C GLY A 28 1.64 35.23 -18.65
N LEU A 29 0.40 35.33 -18.15
CA LEU A 29 0.01 34.73 -16.88
C LEU A 29 0.14 33.21 -17.02
N VAL A 30 1.27 32.67 -16.56
CA VAL A 30 1.42 31.23 -16.34
C VAL A 30 0.45 30.87 -15.23
N LEU A 31 -0.70 30.32 -15.60
CA LEU A 31 -1.53 29.56 -14.67
C LEU A 31 -0.72 28.33 -14.29
N GLY A 32 -0.01 28.42 -13.17
CA GLY A 32 0.64 27.27 -12.57
C GLY A 32 -0.42 26.19 -12.38
N THR A 33 -0.28 25.09 -13.12
CA THR A 33 -0.94 23.84 -12.80
C THR A 33 -0.35 23.39 -11.46
N GLY A 34 -0.91 23.90 -10.36
CA GLY A 34 -0.65 23.37 -9.05
C GLY A 34 -1.17 21.95 -9.07
N THR A 35 -0.28 20.98 -9.31
CA THR A 35 -0.56 19.60 -8.94
C THR A 35 -0.80 19.66 -7.44
N ALA A 36 -2.03 19.41 -7.03
CA ALA A 36 -2.32 19.19 -5.63
C ALA A 36 -1.41 18.04 -5.21
N SER A 37 -0.38 18.34 -4.42
CA SER A 37 0.47 17.31 -3.84
C SER A 37 -0.40 16.57 -2.85
N ALA A 38 -1.05 15.49 -3.28
CA ALA A 38 -1.47 14.45 -2.37
C ALA A 38 -0.23 14.10 -1.53
N ALA A 39 -0.41 13.97 -0.21
CA ALA A 39 0.70 13.61 0.64
C ALA A 39 1.16 12.21 0.20
N VAL A 40 2.33 12.13 -0.42
CA VAL A 40 2.92 10.85 -0.81
C VAL A 40 3.42 10.20 0.47
N ASP A 41 2.82 9.07 0.84
CA ASP A 41 3.15 8.31 2.03
C ASP A 41 4.45 7.52 1.84
N SER A 42 4.68 7.01 0.64
CA SER A 42 5.89 6.24 0.32
C SER A 42 6.19 6.24 -1.18
N THR A 43 7.47 6.10 -1.52
CA THR A 43 7.95 6.06 -2.91
C THR A 43 9.12 5.11 -3.06
N ASN A 44 9.25 4.49 -4.23
CA ASN A 44 10.43 3.70 -4.61
C ASN A 44 10.66 3.78 -6.12
N THR A 45 11.88 3.49 -6.55
CA THR A 45 12.27 3.56 -7.95
C THR A 45 13.09 2.34 -8.36
N VAL A 46 12.94 1.90 -9.60
CA VAL A 46 13.84 0.91 -10.25
C VAL A 46 14.17 1.39 -11.66
N VAL A 47 15.33 0.99 -12.17
CA VAL A 47 15.68 1.15 -13.58
C VAL A 47 15.48 -0.20 -14.26
N ASP A 48 14.68 -0.23 -15.31
CA ASP A 48 14.38 -1.45 -16.07
C ASP A 48 15.49 -1.83 -17.05
N ALA A 49 15.36 -3.00 -17.69
CA ALA A 49 16.31 -3.49 -18.68
C ALA A 49 16.49 -2.58 -19.91
N ASN A 50 15.49 -1.75 -20.24
CA ASN A 50 15.50 -0.83 -21.38
C ASN A 50 16.06 0.55 -21.00
N GLY A 51 16.39 0.77 -19.72
CA GLY A 51 16.93 2.02 -19.20
C GLY A 51 15.85 3.04 -18.81
N ASN A 52 14.59 2.62 -18.69
CA ASN A 52 13.53 3.46 -18.13
C ASN A 52 13.61 3.43 -16.61
N VAL A 53 13.37 4.59 -15.99
CA VAL A 53 13.20 4.76 -14.55
C VAL A 53 11.72 4.66 -14.23
N ILE A 54 11.34 3.58 -13.54
CA ILE A 54 9.99 3.36 -13.01
C ILE A 54 9.97 3.88 -11.58
N THR A 55 9.12 4.87 -11.32
CA THR A 55 8.83 5.42 -10.00
C THR A 55 7.45 4.98 -9.57
N VAL A 56 7.33 4.37 -8.40
CA VAL A 56 6.06 3.99 -7.78
C VAL A 56 5.84 4.79 -6.52
N SER A 57 4.60 5.22 -6.31
CA SER A 57 4.20 6.02 -5.17
C SER A 57 2.91 5.48 -4.57
N LEU A 58 2.80 5.66 -3.27
CA LEU A 58 1.63 5.35 -2.48
C LEU A 58 1.23 6.62 -1.75
N SER A 59 -0.03 7.03 -1.86
CA SER A 59 -0.57 8.22 -1.20
C SER A 59 -1.98 7.97 -0.67
N ASP A 60 -2.44 8.89 0.17
CA ASP A 60 -3.79 8.91 0.74
C ASP A 60 -4.17 7.58 1.41
N THR A 61 -3.20 6.93 2.04
CA THR A 61 -3.45 5.66 2.72
C THR A 61 -4.24 5.87 4.00
N PHE A 62 -5.32 5.10 4.13
CA PHE A 62 -6.13 5.12 5.34
C PHE A 62 -6.72 3.73 5.61
N ILE A 63 -6.48 3.21 6.80
CA ILE A 63 -7.07 1.97 7.29
C ILE A 63 -8.03 2.30 8.42
N ASN A 64 -9.32 2.04 8.20
CA ASN A 64 -10.38 2.22 9.19
C ASN A 64 -10.76 0.86 9.78
N SER A 65 -10.32 0.58 11.01
CA SER A 65 -10.79 -0.59 11.74
C SER A 65 -12.19 -0.35 12.31
N VAL A 66 -13.06 -1.33 12.16
CA VAL A 66 -14.46 -1.27 12.63
C VAL A 66 -14.77 -2.45 13.54
N SER A 67 -15.85 -2.33 14.31
CA SER A 67 -16.40 -3.48 15.04
C SER A 67 -16.83 -4.55 14.03
N PRO A 68 -16.45 -5.83 14.25
CA PRO A 68 -16.80 -6.91 13.34
C PRO A 68 -18.31 -7.08 13.17
N LEU A 69 -18.75 -7.25 11.93
CA LEU A 69 -20.15 -7.46 11.59
C LEU A 69 -20.72 -8.77 12.16
N ASP A 70 -19.87 -9.77 12.37
CA ASP A 70 -20.23 -11.07 12.95
C ASP A 70 -20.33 -11.05 14.49
N GLY A 71 -19.98 -9.93 15.14
CA GLY A 71 -19.97 -9.80 16.59
C GLY A 71 -18.93 -10.67 17.30
N ASN A 72 -18.01 -11.30 16.57
CA ASN A 72 -17.02 -12.21 17.13
C ASN A 72 -15.81 -11.40 17.66
N PRO A 73 -15.46 -11.50 18.95
CA PRO A 73 -14.32 -10.78 19.53
C PRO A 73 -12.96 -11.23 18.97
N LEU A 74 -12.91 -12.35 18.25
CA LEU A 74 -11.72 -12.88 17.57
C LEU A 74 -11.66 -12.47 16.10
N THR A 75 -12.68 -11.79 15.58
CA THR A 75 -12.67 -11.22 14.23
C THR A 75 -12.11 -9.81 14.25
N ARG A 76 -11.39 -9.45 13.20
CA ARG A 76 -10.94 -8.08 12.91
C ARG A 76 -11.45 -7.72 11.54
N GLU A 77 -12.04 -6.54 11.43
CA GLU A 77 -12.63 -6.04 10.19
C GLU A 77 -12.15 -4.61 9.95
N TRP A 78 -11.86 -4.28 8.69
CA TRP A 78 -11.36 -2.97 8.31
C TRP A 78 -11.73 -2.60 6.88
N PHE A 79 -11.71 -1.28 6.62
CA PHE A 79 -11.84 -0.70 5.30
C PHE A 79 -10.58 0.08 4.94
N ALA A 80 -10.12 -0.13 3.72
CA ALA A 80 -8.83 0.34 3.28
C ALA A 80 -8.96 1.28 2.08
N ASN A 81 -8.23 2.38 2.14
CA ASN A 81 -8.17 3.40 1.11
C ASN A 81 -6.71 3.63 0.72
N GLY A 82 -6.49 4.07 -0.50
CA GLY A 82 -5.18 4.46 -0.97
C GLY A 82 -5.17 4.75 -2.46
N VAL A 83 -4.14 5.47 -2.88
CA VAL A 83 -3.86 5.79 -4.27
C VAL A 83 -2.48 5.21 -4.59
N ALA A 84 -2.44 4.35 -5.60
CA ALA A 84 -1.23 3.93 -6.26
C ALA A 84 -0.94 4.88 -7.40
N GLY A 85 0.24 5.48 -7.42
CA GLY A 85 0.73 6.28 -8.54
C GLY A 85 1.97 5.65 -9.15
N TRP A 86 2.11 5.77 -10.47
CA TRP A 86 3.35 5.41 -11.17
C TRP A 86 3.77 6.51 -12.13
N THR A 87 5.07 6.57 -12.40
CA THR A 87 5.67 7.40 -13.43
C THR A 87 6.88 6.69 -14.01
N VAL A 88 6.96 6.62 -15.32
CA VAL A 88 8.02 6.01 -16.11
C VAL A 88 8.68 7.13 -16.89
N THR A 89 10.01 7.21 -16.83
CA THR A 89 10.78 8.18 -17.61
C THR A 89 11.96 7.47 -18.24
N GLY A 90 12.29 7.77 -19.50
CA GLY A 90 13.36 7.05 -20.19
C GLY A 90 13.16 7.01 -21.70
N PRO A 91 14.03 6.28 -22.41
CA PRO A 91 14.02 6.20 -23.87
C PRO A 91 12.69 5.67 -24.44
N ASP A 92 12.05 4.72 -23.75
CA ASP A 92 10.89 3.97 -24.23
C ASP A 92 9.68 4.14 -23.29
N ALA A 93 9.61 5.26 -22.55
CA ALA A 93 8.58 5.49 -21.54
C ALA A 93 7.15 5.57 -22.12
N ASP A 94 7.00 6.10 -23.34
CA ASP A 94 5.70 6.25 -24.01
C ASP A 94 5.11 4.88 -24.43
N ASP A 95 5.97 3.91 -24.67
CA ASP A 95 5.62 2.53 -25.06
C ASP A 95 5.71 1.56 -23.87
N PHE A 96 5.75 2.07 -22.63
CA PHE A 96 5.87 1.23 -21.45
C PHE A 96 4.65 0.33 -21.27
N GLU A 97 4.93 -0.96 -21.06
CA GLU A 97 3.93 -1.98 -20.74
C GLU A 97 4.26 -2.65 -19.40
N GLY A 98 3.22 -2.91 -18.60
CA GLY A 98 3.39 -3.57 -17.31
C GLY A 98 2.09 -3.79 -16.55
N THR A 99 2.21 -4.11 -15.27
CA THR A 99 1.08 -4.29 -14.37
C THR A 99 1.32 -3.50 -13.10
N VAL A 100 0.40 -2.62 -12.76
CA VAL A 100 0.34 -1.95 -11.46
C VAL A 100 -0.61 -2.71 -10.53
N ALA A 101 -0.24 -2.81 -9.25
CA ALA A 101 -1.10 -3.36 -8.22
C ALA A 101 -1.01 -2.54 -6.93
N ILE A 102 -2.15 -2.42 -6.25
CA ILE A 102 -2.25 -1.87 -4.89
C ILE A 102 -2.85 -2.93 -3.99
N GLY A 103 -2.29 -3.08 -2.81
CA GLY A 103 -2.72 -4.10 -1.86
C GLY A 103 -2.20 -3.85 -0.46
N TYR A 104 -2.36 -4.87 0.37
CA TYR A 104 -1.97 -4.84 1.77
C TYR A 104 -1.34 -6.14 2.21
N GLN A 105 -0.32 -6.03 3.06
CA GLN A 105 0.22 -7.10 3.86
C GLN A 105 -0.53 -7.17 5.18
N VAL A 106 -1.01 -8.36 5.54
CA VAL A 106 -1.70 -8.61 6.81
C VAL A 106 -0.89 -9.60 7.63
N GLY A 107 -0.69 -9.28 8.92
CA GLY A 107 -0.02 -10.18 9.86
C GLY A 107 -0.57 -10.06 11.27
N TYR A 108 -0.62 -11.19 11.96
CA TYR A 108 -1.02 -11.30 13.36
C TYR A 108 -0.25 -12.43 14.06
N PRO A 109 -0.04 -12.35 15.38
CA PRO A 109 0.93 -13.21 16.05
C PRO A 109 0.43 -14.64 16.31
N ALA A 110 -0.86 -14.82 16.56
CA ALA A 110 -1.44 -16.11 16.89
C ALA A 110 -2.89 -16.21 16.42
N SER A 111 -3.35 -17.44 16.20
CA SER A 111 -4.74 -17.78 15.98
C SER A 111 -5.26 -18.76 17.02
N ILE A 112 -6.57 -18.76 17.23
CA ILE A 112 -7.27 -19.70 18.10
C ILE A 112 -8.38 -20.41 17.31
N GLY A 113 -8.36 -21.74 17.40
CA GLY A 113 -9.48 -22.60 17.00
C GLY A 113 -10.05 -23.28 18.24
N GLY A 114 -11.36 -23.52 18.30
CA GLY A 114 -11.95 -24.13 19.50
C GLY A 114 -13.22 -24.92 19.20
N SER A 115 -13.52 -25.86 20.08
CA SER A 115 -14.78 -26.61 20.12
C SER A 115 -15.31 -26.63 21.56
N ILE A 116 -16.63 -26.44 21.70
CA ILE A 116 -17.31 -26.56 23.00
C ILE A 116 -17.78 -28.00 23.12
N THR A 117 -17.31 -28.72 24.15
CA THR A 117 -17.77 -30.07 24.43
C THR A 117 -18.79 -30.01 25.56
N PHE A 118 -20.04 -30.32 25.26
CA PHE A 118 -21.07 -30.49 26.25
C PHE A 118 -21.29 -31.98 26.51
N SER A 119 -20.95 -32.43 27.72
CA SER A 119 -21.11 -33.83 28.13
C SER A 119 -22.23 -33.93 29.15
N TYR A 120 -23.35 -34.51 28.73
CA TYR A 120 -24.45 -34.88 29.61
C TYR A 120 -24.37 -36.38 29.89
N SER A 121 -23.96 -36.75 31.09
CA SER A 121 -24.00 -38.13 31.56
C SER A 121 -25.31 -38.36 32.31
N THR A 122 -26.09 -39.36 31.91
CA THR A 122 -27.26 -39.81 32.67
C THR A 122 -26.80 -40.59 33.91
N PRO A 123 -27.45 -40.43 35.07
CA PRO A 123 -27.06 -41.16 36.28
C PRO A 123 -27.01 -42.67 36.02
N SER A 124 -25.86 -43.27 36.28
CA SER A 124 -25.70 -44.72 36.31
C SER A 124 -25.42 -45.16 37.75
N LEU A 125 -26.08 -46.24 38.17
CA LEU A 125 -25.85 -46.89 39.46
C LEU A 125 -25.04 -48.16 39.19
N SER A 126 -23.78 -48.16 39.63
CA SER A 126 -22.92 -49.35 39.64
C SER A 126 -23.03 -50.03 41.00
N VAL A 127 -23.22 -51.34 40.97
CA VAL A 127 -23.23 -52.18 42.18
C VAL A 127 -22.15 -53.24 42.00
N ASP A 128 -21.09 -53.13 42.80
CA ASP A 128 -19.97 -54.05 42.82
C ASP A 128 -20.16 -55.00 44.00
N VAL A 129 -20.11 -56.31 43.74
CA VAL A 129 -20.30 -57.35 44.75
C VAL A 129 -19.01 -58.16 44.86
N ASP A 130 -18.35 -58.04 46.01
CA ASP A 130 -17.13 -58.77 46.34
C ASP A 130 -17.34 -59.66 47.57
N ALA A 131 -16.32 -60.46 47.91
CA ALA A 131 -16.37 -61.42 49.02
C ALA A 131 -16.69 -60.79 50.39
N ASP A 132 -16.44 -59.48 50.55
CA ASP A 132 -16.68 -58.69 51.77
C ASP A 132 -18.02 -57.93 51.77
N GLY A 133 -18.83 -58.02 50.70
CA GLY A 133 -20.16 -57.40 50.62
C GLY A 133 -20.46 -56.69 49.30
N ALA A 134 -21.65 -56.12 49.19
CA ALA A 134 -22.08 -55.33 48.04
C ALA A 134 -21.88 -53.83 48.31
N SER A 135 -21.21 -53.12 47.39
CA SER A 135 -21.06 -51.66 47.41
C SER A 135 -21.78 -51.05 46.21
N ALA A 136 -22.45 -49.91 46.43
CA ALA A 136 -23.17 -49.20 45.37
C ALA A 136 -22.59 -47.80 45.20
N SER A 137 -22.23 -47.43 43.97
CA SER A 137 -21.69 -46.13 43.60
C SER A 137 -22.60 -45.47 42.56
N ILE A 138 -22.84 -44.17 42.73
CA ILE A 138 -23.57 -43.34 41.77
C ILE A 138 -22.53 -42.62 40.92
N GLY A 139 -22.53 -42.85 39.60
CA GLY A 139 -21.65 -42.17 38.65
C GLY A 139 -21.96 -40.67 38.53
N ASP A 140 -21.08 -39.91 37.88
CA ASP A 140 -21.15 -38.44 37.78
C ASP A 140 -22.55 -37.93 37.36
N ILE A 141 -23.19 -37.18 38.27
CA ILE A 141 -24.58 -36.69 38.20
C ILE A 141 -24.70 -35.24 37.74
N VAL A 142 -23.59 -34.53 37.57
CA VAL A 142 -23.59 -33.10 37.21
C VAL A 142 -23.18 -32.96 35.74
N PRO A 143 -23.97 -32.28 34.89
CA PRO A 143 -23.55 -31.98 33.52
C PRO A 143 -22.21 -31.25 33.54
N GLN A 144 -21.25 -31.77 32.76
CA GLN A 144 -19.93 -31.17 32.62
C GLN A 144 -19.85 -30.46 31.27
N ALA A 145 -19.55 -29.17 31.29
CA ALA A 145 -19.21 -28.41 30.10
C ALA A 145 -17.69 -28.19 30.09
N GLY A 146 -17.03 -28.66 29.04
CA GLY A 146 -15.61 -28.47 28.80
C GLY A 146 -15.39 -27.50 27.64
N PHE A 147 -14.37 -26.65 27.76
CA PHE A 147 -13.87 -25.81 26.67
C PHE A 147 -12.49 -26.29 26.26
N SER A 148 -12.31 -26.57 24.97
CA SER A 148 -11.02 -26.84 24.37
C SER A 148 -10.71 -25.75 23.35
N ALA A 149 -9.52 -25.16 23.44
CA ALA A 149 -9.00 -24.27 22.43
C ALA A 149 -7.55 -24.62 22.08
N GLU A 150 -7.27 -24.62 20.80
CA GLU A 150 -5.93 -24.75 20.25
C GLU A 150 -5.44 -23.37 19.85
N ILE A 151 -4.30 -22.97 20.43
CA ILE A 151 -3.58 -21.76 20.05
C ILE A 151 -2.50 -22.17 19.07
N ALA A 152 -2.55 -21.62 17.86
CA ALA A 152 -1.55 -21.81 16.82
C ALA A 152 -0.83 -20.48 16.53
N PRO A 153 0.42 -20.52 16.04
CA PRO A 153 1.07 -19.34 15.47
C PRO A 153 0.21 -18.74 14.34
N GLY A 154 0.25 -17.43 14.16
CA GLY A 154 -0.39 -16.78 13.02
C GLY A 154 0.24 -17.25 11.69
N PRO A 155 -0.41 -16.98 10.54
CA PRO A 155 -0.02 -17.52 9.24
C PRO A 155 1.26 -16.88 8.66
N GLY A 156 1.95 -16.03 9.41
CA GLY A 156 3.00 -15.15 8.89
C GLY A 156 2.40 -13.86 8.30
N ILE A 157 2.99 -13.39 7.19
CA ILE A 157 2.50 -12.22 6.45
C ILE A 157 1.79 -12.72 5.19
N VAL A 158 0.56 -12.27 4.99
CA VAL A 158 -0.25 -12.58 3.80
C VAL A 158 -0.39 -11.33 2.96
N ASP A 159 -0.07 -11.43 1.67
CA ASP A 159 -0.32 -10.36 0.69
C ASP A 159 -1.75 -10.46 0.16
N ALA A 160 -2.48 -9.34 0.17
CA ALA A 160 -3.82 -9.22 -0.37
C ALA A 160 -3.87 -8.07 -1.38
N THR A 161 -3.91 -8.41 -2.67
CA THR A 161 -4.10 -7.43 -3.74
C THR A 161 -5.54 -6.92 -3.74
N ALA A 162 -5.71 -5.61 -3.58
CA ALA A 162 -7.02 -4.97 -3.58
C ALA A 162 -7.47 -4.61 -4.99
N ALA A 163 -6.56 -4.10 -5.81
CA ALA A 163 -6.79 -3.80 -7.23
C ALA A 163 -5.50 -3.93 -8.03
N SER A 164 -5.66 -4.23 -9.32
CA SER A 164 -4.56 -4.28 -10.29
C SER A 164 -5.04 -3.79 -11.65
N GLY A 165 -4.13 -3.25 -12.45
CA GLY A 165 -4.41 -2.81 -13.81
C GLY A 165 -3.21 -3.04 -14.73
N ASN A 166 -3.49 -3.34 -15.99
CA ASN A 166 -2.47 -3.42 -17.01
C ASN A 166 -2.14 -2.00 -17.48
N ILE A 167 -0.87 -1.64 -17.36
CA ILE A 167 -0.31 -0.45 -17.99
C ILE A 167 0.00 -0.83 -19.42
N GLN A 168 -0.63 -0.13 -20.34
CA GLN A 168 -0.32 -0.19 -21.76
C GLN A 168 -0.03 1.23 -22.22
N GLY A 169 0.48 1.37 -23.45
CA GLY A 169 0.72 2.67 -24.07
C GLY A 169 -0.58 3.47 -24.26
N THR A 170 -0.75 4.10 -25.43
CA THR A 170 -1.86 5.05 -25.67
C THR A 170 -3.29 4.47 -25.57
N GLU A 171 -3.47 3.19 -25.26
CA GLU A 171 -4.77 2.51 -25.13
C GLU A 171 -4.76 1.50 -23.96
N GLY A 172 -5.69 1.60 -23.00
CA GLY A 172 -5.84 0.63 -21.89
C GLY A 172 -6.48 1.19 -20.62
N ASP A 173 -6.72 0.32 -19.62
CA ASP A 173 -7.29 0.66 -18.30
C ASP A 173 -6.41 1.66 -17.52
N ALA A 174 -5.11 1.67 -17.82
CA ALA A 174 -4.09 2.57 -17.29
C ALA A 174 -3.15 2.97 -18.45
N ALA A 175 -3.48 4.04 -19.17
CA ALA A 175 -2.74 4.46 -20.37
C ALA A 175 -1.57 5.41 -20.04
N GLY A 176 -0.41 5.14 -20.64
CA GLY A 176 0.73 6.06 -20.72
C GLY A 176 1.78 5.97 -19.59
N ALA A 177 2.85 6.73 -19.76
CA ALA A 177 4.03 6.75 -18.89
C ALA A 177 3.75 7.16 -17.43
N SER A 178 2.55 7.61 -17.08
CA SER A 178 2.18 7.94 -15.71
C SER A 178 0.69 7.76 -15.50
N GLY A 179 0.28 7.43 -14.28
CA GLY A 179 -1.13 7.34 -13.94
C GLY A 179 -1.35 6.97 -12.49
N THR A 180 -2.61 6.74 -12.14
CA THR A 180 -3.00 6.36 -10.78
C THR A 180 -4.12 5.31 -10.79
N ILE A 181 -4.10 4.42 -9.79
CA ILE A 181 -5.23 3.56 -9.40
C ILE A 181 -5.61 3.93 -7.98
N GLN A 182 -6.91 4.11 -7.74
CA GLN A 182 -7.42 4.42 -6.41
C GLN A 182 -8.34 3.29 -5.93
N ILE A 183 -8.19 2.95 -4.65
CA ILE A 183 -9.14 2.11 -3.93
C ILE A 183 -9.78 2.94 -2.82
N ALA A 184 -11.09 2.79 -2.69
CA ALA A 184 -11.88 3.42 -1.65
C ALA A 184 -12.75 2.36 -0.99
N ASN A 185 -12.66 2.27 0.34
CA ASN A 185 -13.37 1.29 1.17
C ASN A 185 -13.20 -0.17 0.71
N ALA A 186 -11.98 -0.56 0.33
CA ALA A 186 -11.66 -1.98 0.12
C ALA A 186 -11.81 -2.73 1.46
N HIS A 187 -12.70 -3.72 1.49
CA HIS A 187 -13.03 -4.45 2.71
C HIS A 187 -12.02 -5.58 2.98
N GLY A 188 -11.53 -5.66 4.21
CA GLY A 188 -10.69 -6.74 4.71
C GLY A 188 -11.22 -7.30 6.03
N THR A 189 -11.11 -8.62 6.19
CA THR A 189 -11.51 -9.31 7.42
C THR A 189 -10.61 -10.52 7.68
N ALA A 190 -10.37 -10.81 8.95
CA ALA A 190 -9.69 -12.02 9.41
C ALA A 190 -10.24 -12.44 10.78
N THR A 191 -10.38 -13.74 11.01
CA THR A 191 -11.00 -14.30 12.23
C THR A 191 -10.11 -15.29 12.96
N GLY A 192 -10.50 -15.64 14.18
CA GLY A 192 -9.73 -16.50 15.07
C GLY A 192 -8.44 -15.83 15.53
N ILE A 193 -8.36 -14.50 15.57
CA ILE A 193 -7.11 -13.78 15.86
C ILE A 193 -6.92 -13.62 17.36
N LEU A 194 -5.70 -13.91 17.80
CA LEU A 194 -5.20 -13.56 19.12
C LEU A 194 -4.10 -12.49 18.99
N GLY A 195 -4.35 -11.33 19.59
CA GLY A 195 -3.44 -10.18 19.57
C GLY A 195 -3.74 -9.19 18.46
N ASN A 196 -2.86 -8.19 18.32
CA ASN A 196 -3.07 -7.10 17.38
C ASN A 196 -2.86 -7.55 15.92
N VAL A 197 -3.70 -7.06 15.03
CA VAL A 197 -3.49 -7.14 13.58
C VAL A 197 -2.64 -5.98 13.11
N ARG A 198 -1.74 -6.27 12.17
CA ARG A 198 -0.97 -5.26 11.45
C ARG A 198 -1.30 -5.34 9.97
N VAL A 199 -1.63 -4.19 9.39
CA VAL A 199 -1.90 -4.03 7.96
C VAL A 199 -0.90 -3.04 7.38
N ARG A 200 -0.12 -3.45 6.37
CA ARG A 200 0.85 -2.58 5.70
C ARG A 200 0.46 -2.42 4.22
N PRO A 201 0.10 -1.22 3.77
CA PRO A 201 -0.20 -0.99 2.36
C PRO A 201 1.05 -1.08 1.49
N TYR A 202 0.89 -1.54 0.26
CA TYR A 202 1.95 -1.54 -0.75
C TYR A 202 1.40 -1.19 -2.13
N VAL A 203 2.31 -0.72 -2.98
CA VAL A 203 2.10 -0.52 -4.41
C VAL A 203 3.25 -1.18 -5.15
N SER A 204 2.94 -1.94 -6.18
CA SER A 204 3.92 -2.57 -7.05
C SER A 204 3.66 -2.23 -8.52
N VAL A 205 4.72 -1.98 -9.27
CA VAL A 205 4.70 -2.01 -10.73
C VAL A 205 5.67 -3.08 -11.20
N THR A 206 5.20 -3.97 -12.05
CA THR A 206 5.99 -4.98 -12.75
C THR A 206 6.00 -4.63 -14.22
N SER A 207 7.17 -4.38 -14.81
CA SER A 207 7.29 -4.17 -16.26
C SER A 207 7.08 -5.48 -17.02
N SER A 208 6.78 -5.39 -18.33
CA SER A 208 6.73 -6.56 -19.22
C SER A 208 8.08 -7.28 -19.35
N THR A 209 9.19 -6.59 -19.07
CA THR A 209 10.55 -7.17 -18.98
C THR A 209 10.80 -7.95 -17.68
N GLY A 210 9.90 -7.84 -16.70
CA GLY A 210 9.97 -8.52 -15.40
C GLY A 210 10.65 -7.73 -14.29
N ASP A 211 11.00 -6.46 -14.52
CA ASP A 211 11.56 -5.57 -13.51
C ASP A 211 10.44 -5.08 -12.57
N VAL A 212 10.71 -5.06 -11.26
CA VAL A 212 9.69 -4.77 -10.26
C VAL A 212 10.13 -3.62 -9.35
N ALA A 213 9.29 -2.58 -9.28
CA ALA A 213 9.37 -1.57 -8.24
C ALA A 213 8.22 -1.77 -7.25
N VAL A 214 8.55 -1.87 -5.96
CA VAL A 214 7.55 -1.95 -4.88
C VAL A 214 7.84 -0.87 -3.84
N THR A 215 6.81 -0.15 -3.41
CA THR A 215 6.88 0.73 -2.25
C THR A 215 5.91 0.27 -1.17
N TYR A 216 6.30 0.48 0.09
CA TYR A 216 5.55 0.06 1.27
C TYR A 216 5.25 1.28 2.14
N GLY A 217 4.00 1.41 2.58
CA GLY A 217 3.61 2.43 3.55
C GLY A 217 3.88 2.01 5.00
N VAL A 218 3.52 2.90 5.93
CA VAL A 218 3.64 2.64 7.36
C VAL A 218 2.61 1.56 7.78
N PRO A 219 2.99 0.57 8.62
CA PRO A 219 2.04 -0.41 9.14
C PRO A 219 1.01 0.23 10.08
N TRP A 220 -0.26 -0.10 9.88
CA TRP A 220 -1.39 0.22 10.76
C TRP A 220 -1.60 -0.92 11.74
N THR A 221 -1.74 -0.61 13.03
CA THR A 221 -1.96 -1.62 14.07
C THR A 221 -3.30 -1.38 14.76
N PHE A 222 -4.13 -2.41 14.84
CA PHE A 222 -5.43 -2.36 15.51
C PHE A 222 -5.76 -3.71 16.16
N ASN A 223 -6.77 -3.71 17.02
CA ASN A 223 -7.24 -4.85 17.80
C ASN A 223 -8.76 -4.76 17.98
#